data_AF-A0A1K2F222-F1
#
_entry.id   AF-A0A1K2F222-F1
#
_cell.length_a   1.000
_cell.length_b   1.000
_cell.length_c   1.000
_cell.angle_alpha   90.00
_cell.angle_beta   90.00
_cell.angle_gamma   90.00
#
_symmetry.space_group_name_H-M   'P 1'
#
loop_
_entity.id
_entity.type
_entity.pdbx_description
1 polymer ?
#
loop_
_entity_poly.entity_id
_entity_poly.type
_entity_poly.pdbx_seq_one_letter_code
_entity_poly.pdbx_strand_id
1 'polypeptide(L)' 'MEAELADRERVKLMRLRYTGAVGRWGFALYLASSDRYEDSMLPTGSPTGTPADALDCACRLHLTAPGT' A
#
# COMPACT_ATOMS: atom_id res chain seq x y z
N MET A 1 -8.11 7.71 1.57
CA MET A 1 -8.53 7.91 0.17
C MET A 1 -9.15 6.60 -0.28
N GLU A 2 -10.22 6.68 -1.06
CA GLU A 2 -10.95 5.52 -1.56
C GLU A 2 -11.20 5.72 -3.05
N ALA A 3 -11.23 4.62 -3.81
CA ALA A 3 -11.74 4.60 -5.17
C ALA A 3 -13.18 4.10 -5.16
N GLU A 4 -13.98 4.58 -6.10
CA GLU A 4 -15.30 4.02 -6.39
C GLU A 4 -15.19 3.17 -7.66
N LEU A 5 -15.63 1.92 -7.59
CA LEU A 5 -15.72 1.01 -8.72
C LEU A 5 -17.03 1.24 -9.50
N ALA A 6 -17.14 0.67 -10.70
CA ALA A 6 -18.31 0.88 -11.57
C ALA A 6 -19.64 0.39 -10.96
N ASP A 7 -19.57 -0.55 -10.03
CA ASP A 7 -20.70 -1.08 -9.25
C ASP A 7 -21.00 -0.28 -7.96
N ARG A 8 -20.30 0.86 -7.76
CA ARG A 8 -20.34 1.72 -6.57
C ARG A 8 -19.69 1.12 -5.32
N GLU A 9 -18.95 0.02 -5.45
CA GLU A 9 -18.11 -0.45 -4.35
C GLU A 9 -17.00 0.56 -4.05
N ARG A 10 -16.78 0.86 -2.76
CA ARG A 10 -15.72 1.76 -2.31
C ARG A 10 -14.53 0.96 -1.82
N VAL A 11 -13.42 1.05 -2.54
CA VAL A 11 -12.18 0.32 -2.23
C VAL A 11 -11.19 1.25 -1.55
N LYS A 12 -10.63 0.80 -0.43
CA LYS A 12 -9.61 1.53 0.33
C LYS A 12 -8.28 1.42 -0.41
N LEU A 13 -7.66 2.56 -0.72
CA LEU A 13 -6.42 2.62 -1.50
C LEU A 13 -5.20 2.67 -0.58
N MET A 14 -4.09 2.08 -1.03
CA MET A 14 -2.75 2.33 -0.49
C MET A 14 -2.47 3.84 -0.35
N ARG A 15 -1.78 4.23 0.73
CA ARG A 15 -1.34 5.62 0.95
C ARG A 15 0.16 5.75 0.77
N LEU A 16 0.57 6.81 0.09
CA LEU A 16 1.97 7.23 0.01
C LEU A 16 2.20 8.46 0.90
N ARG A 17 3.32 8.48 1.60
CA ARG A 17 3.75 9.56 2.50
C ARG A 17 5.10 10.09 2.04
N TYR A 18 5.11 11.35 1.58
CA TYR A 18 6.35 12.02 1.23
C TYR A 18 7.20 12.24 2.47
N THR A 19 8.47 11.85 2.44
CA THR A 19 9.36 11.95 3.63
C THR A 19 10.35 13.12 3.56
N GLY A 20 10.17 14.04 2.61
CA GLY A 20 11.08 15.19 2.43
C GLY A 20 12.26 14.95 1.48
N ALA A 21 12.37 13.77 0.86
CA ALA A 21 13.41 13.46 -0.11
C ALA A 21 12.82 12.83 -1.37
N VAL A 22 13.33 13.25 -2.54
CA VAL A 22 12.92 12.70 -3.84
C VAL A 22 13.24 11.20 -3.89
N GLY A 23 12.29 10.41 -4.35
CA GLY A 23 12.43 8.95 -4.42
C GLY A 23 12.37 8.24 -3.06
N ARG A 24 12.11 8.94 -1.96
CA ARG A 24 11.89 8.36 -0.64
C ARG A 24 10.47 8.61 -0.17
N TRP A 25 9.66 7.57 -0.24
CA TRP A 25 8.27 7.56 0.17
C TRP A 25 8.06 6.46 1.19
N GLY A 26 7.42 6.81 2.30
CA GLY A 26 6.77 5.83 3.15
C GLY A 26 5.45 5.42 2.53
N PHE A 27 4.95 4.24 2.89
CA PHE A 27 3.65 3.78 2.41
C PHE A 27 2.91 3.01 3.49
N ALA A 28 1.58 3.05 3.41
CA ALA A 28 0.71 2.35 4.33
C ALA A 28 -0.36 1.57 3.57
N LEU A 29 -0.56 0.32 3.97
CA LEU A 29 -1.59 -0.55 3.46
C LEU A 29 -2.82 -0.50 4.36
N TYR A 30 -3.99 -0.67 3.77
CA TYR A 30 -5.22 -0.76 4.52
C TYR A 30 -5.46 -2.21 4.96
N LEU A 31 -5.60 -2.42 6.26
CA LEU A 31 -5.84 -3.73 6.84
C LEU A 31 -7.33 -3.88 7.19
N ALA A 32 -8.05 -4.66 6.38
CA ALA A 32 -9.49 -4.86 6.53
C ALA A 32 -9.89 -5.46 7.89
N SER A 33 -9.03 -6.30 8.49
CA SER A 33 -9.31 -6.93 9.79
C SER A 33 -9.37 -5.96 10.97
N SER A 34 -8.76 -4.78 10.83
CA SER A 34 -8.68 -3.77 11.90
C SER A 34 -9.13 -2.37 11.46
N ASP A 35 -9.70 -2.26 10.26
CA ASP A 35 -10.18 -1.02 9.63
C ASP A 35 -9.20 0.17 9.75
N ARG A 36 -7.90 -0.10 9.61
CA ARG A 36 -6.85 0.91 9.79
C ARG A 36 -5.78 0.84 8.72
N TYR A 37 -5.02 1.92 8.62
CA TYR A 37 -3.83 2.00 7.79
C TYR A 37 -2.60 1.66 8.62
N GLU A 38 -1.77 0.76 8.13
CA GLU A 38 -0.52 0.37 8.78
C GLU A 38 0.67 0.70 7.88
N ASP A 39 1.65 1.42 8.45
CA ASP A 39 2.92 1.68 7.79
C ASP A 39 3.61 0.34 7.47
N SER A 40 4.07 0.21 6.23
CA SER A 40 4.59 -1.04 5.69
C SER A 40 6.08 -0.93 5.35
N MET A 41 6.77 -2.07 5.35
CA MET A 41 8.18 -2.16 4.96
C MET A 41 8.33 -2.83 3.60
N LEU A 42 9.31 -2.39 2.84
CA LEU A 42 9.72 -3.06 1.61
C LEU A 42 10.33 -4.43 1.93
N PRO A 43 10.35 -5.37 0.95
CA PRO A 43 11.02 -6.66 1.12
C PRO A 43 12.51 -6.54 1.46
N THR A 44 13.13 -5.41 1.14
CA THR A 44 14.52 -5.07 1.50
C THR A 44 14.70 -4.75 2.99
N GLY A 45 13.61 -4.66 3.77
CA GLY A 45 13.59 -4.21 5.17
C GLY A 45 13.58 -2.69 5.32
N SER A 46 13.58 -1.93 4.22
CA SER A 46 13.53 -0.47 4.28
C SER A 46 12.09 0.04 4.51
N PRO A 47 11.87 1.00 5.42
CA PRO A 47 10.55 1.62 5.63
C PRO A 47 10.19 2.63 4.52
N THR A 48 11.09 2.87 3.57
CA THR A 48 10.90 3.84 2.50
C THR A 48 11.53 3.38 1.18
N GLY A 49 10.94 3.74 0.06
CA GLY A 49 11.54 3.59 -1.27
C GLY A 49 10.83 4.43 -2.32
N THR A 50 10.96 4.04 -3.58
CA THR A 50 10.24 4.74 -4.65
C THR A 50 8.75 4.42 -4.59
N PRO A 51 7.87 5.27 -5.17
CA PRO A 51 6.45 4.94 -5.29
C PRO A 51 6.20 3.62 -6.04
N ALA A 52 7.06 3.29 -7.02
CA ALA A 52 6.99 2.03 -7.75
C ALA A 52 7.32 0.83 -6.84
N ASP A 53 8.36 0.92 -6.00
CA ASP A 53 8.69 -0.14 -5.03
C ASP A 53 7.54 -0.41 -4.06
N ALA A 54 6.88 0.66 -3.59
CA ALA A 54 5.72 0.55 -2.70
C ALA A 54 4.54 -0.15 -3.39
N LEU A 55 4.25 0.21 -4.65
CA LEU A 55 3.19 -0.43 -5.44
C LEU A 55 3.49 -1.91 -5.71
N ASP A 56 4.71 -2.23 -6.15
CA ASP A 56 5.15 -3.60 -6.38
C ASP A 56 5.03 -4.45 -5.10
N CYS A 57 5.39 -3.86 -3.94
CA CYS A 57 5.24 -4.52 -2.65
C CYS A 57 3.77 -4.82 -2.33
N ALA A 58 2.87 -3.84 -2.51
CA ALA A 58 1.44 -4.00 -2.28
C ALA A 58 0.84 -5.07 -3.21
N CYS A 59 1.17 -5.02 -4.51
CA CYS A 59 0.73 -6.00 -5.50
C CYS A 59 1.21 -7.40 -5.14
N ARG A 60 2.46 -7.60 -4.74
CA ARG A 60 2.95 -8.92 -4.32
C ARG A 60 2.18 -9.45 -3.11
N LEU A 61 1.90 -8.63 -2.10
CA LEU A 61 1.15 -9.07 -0.92
C LEU A 61 -0.26 -9.53 -1.27
N HIS A 62 -0.95 -8.82 -2.16
CA HIS A 62 -2.35 -9.12 -2.49
C HIS A 62 -2.55 -10.10 -3.66
N LEU A 63 -1.64 -10.12 -4.63
CA LEU A 63 -1.74 -10.99 -5.82
C LEU A 63 -1.04 -12.33 -5.65
N THR A 64 -0.06 -12.42 -4.75
CA THR A 64 0.68 -13.67 -4.47
C THR A 64 0.16 -14.39 -3.22
N ALA A 65 -0.80 -13.80 -2.51
CA ALA A 65 -1.51 -14.51 -1.45
C ALA A 65 -2.31 -15.65 -2.09
N PRO A 66 -2.03 -16.93 -1.75
CA PRO A 66 -2.90 -18.01 -2.18
C PRO A 66 -4.31 -17.71 -1.65
N GLY A 67 -5.30 -17.74 -2.55
CA GLY A 67 -6.70 -17.57 -2.18
C GLY A 67 -7.02 -18.51 -1.03
N THR A 68 -7.37 -17.94 0.12
CA THR A 68 -7.82 -18.69 1.29
C THR A 68 -9.27 -19.10 1.09
#